data_AF-A0A094XJ54-F1
#
_entry.id   AF-A0A094XJ54-F1
#
_cell.length_a   1.000
_cell.length_b   1.000
_cell.length_c   1.000
_cell.angle_alpha   90.00
_cell.angle_beta   90.00
_cell.angle_gamma   90.00
#
_symmetry.space_group_name_H-M   'P 1'
#
loop_
_entity.id
_entity.type
_entity.pdbx_description
1 polymer ?
#
loop_
_entity_poly.entity_id
_entity_poly.type
_entity_poly.pdbx_seq_one_letter_code
_entity_poly.pdbx_strand_id
1 'polypeptide(L)'
;MEKIVQQIIKQKNLHTEIRKVVLSPNSIIDNKLKGSKVEFVDKRNFKLWKEKLIKHPSPLKKSQFQITSTLLSYCQTKVMEDGEEVEEITETEK
;
A
#
# COMPACT_ATOMS: atom_id res chain seq x y z
N MET A 1 7.93 -7.51 -5.09
CA MET A 1 7.46 -6.39 -4.25
C MET A 1 6.56 -6.80 -3.09
N GLU A 2 5.63 -7.75 -3.22
CA GLU A 2 4.72 -8.14 -2.12
C GLU A 2 5.45 -8.49 -0.81
N LYS A 3 6.48 -9.35 -0.85
CA LYS A 3 7.24 -9.75 0.34
C LYS A 3 7.90 -8.57 1.06
N ILE A 4 8.46 -7.63 0.30
CA ILE A 4 9.12 -6.42 0.84
C ILE A 4 8.11 -5.55 1.56
N VAL A 5 6.98 -5.26 0.90
CA VAL A 5 5.90 -4.46 1.51
C VAL A 5 5.32 -5.17 2.74
N GLN A 6 5.17 -6.49 2.72
CA GLN A 6 4.75 -7.26 3.89
C GLN A 6 5.76 -7.17 5.04
N GLN A 7 7.07 -7.21 4.76
CA GLN A 7 8.10 -7.06 5.79
C GLN A 7 8.04 -5.69 6.45
N ILE A 8 7.95 -4.61 5.66
CA ILE A 8 7.85 -3.22 6.16
C ILE A 8 6.60 -3.05 7.03
N ILE A 9 5.46 -3.58 6.59
CA ILE A 9 4.20 -3.49 7.35
C ILE A 9 4.27 -4.31 8.64
N LYS A 10 4.87 -5.51 8.61
CA LYS A 10 5.03 -6.37 9.79
C LYS A 10 5.93 -5.74 10.86
N GLN A 11 6.98 -5.01 10.48
CA GLN A 11 7.84 -4.31 11.43
C GLN A 11 7.09 -3.29 12.30
N LYS A 12 5.97 -2.73 11.80
CA LYS A 12 5.12 -1.79 12.53
C LYS A 12 3.90 -2.47 13.20
N ASN A 13 3.88 -3.80 13.31
CA ASN A 13 2.77 -4.60 13.86
C ASN A 13 1.39 -4.34 13.20
N LEU A 14 1.39 -3.92 11.93
CA LEU A 14 0.18 -3.71 11.16
C LEU A 14 -0.19 -5.00 10.42
N HIS A 15 -1.47 -5.37 10.41
CA HIS A 15 -1.97 -6.53 9.69
C HIS A 15 -2.96 -6.10 8.61
N THR A 16 -2.59 -6.28 7.35
CA THR A 16 -3.47 -6.04 6.20
C THR A 16 -3.23 -7.08 5.11
N GLU A 17 -4.28 -7.40 4.36
CA GLU A 17 -4.17 -8.22 3.16
C GLU A 17 -3.74 -7.34 1.97
N ILE A 18 -2.59 -7.65 1.37
CA ILE A 18 -2.11 -6.95 0.17
C ILE A 18 -2.81 -7.56 -1.05
N ARG A 19 -3.76 -6.83 -1.61
CA ARG A 19 -4.40 -7.18 -2.89
C ARG A 19 -3.57 -6.64 -4.04
N LYS A 20 -3.20 -7.53 -4.97
CA LYS A 20 -2.46 -7.17 -6.18
C LYS A 20 -3.44 -7.01 -7.33
N VAL A 21 -3.31 -5.91 -8.06
CA VAL A 21 -4.15 -5.59 -9.21
C VAL A 21 -3.27 -5.14 -10.36
N VAL A 22 -3.51 -5.67 -11.56
CA VAL A 22 -2.99 -5.12 -12.80
C VAL A 22 -4.10 -4.26 -13.39
N LEU A 23 -3.84 -2.97 -13.53
CA LEU A 23 -4.82 -1.98 -13.94
C LEU A 23 -4.47 -1.40 -15.31
N SER A 24 -5.37 -1.53 -16.27
CA SER A 24 -5.28 -0.91 -17.59
C SER A 24 -6.64 -0.31 -17.98
N PRO A 25 -6.92 0.96 -17.61
CA PRO A 25 -8.25 1.55 -17.82
C PRO A 25 -8.58 1.79 -19.30
N ASN A 26 -7.55 1.99 -20.13
CA ASN A 26 -7.70 2.39 -21.53
C ASN A 26 -7.47 1.24 -22.52
N SER A 27 -6.89 0.12 -22.06
CA SER A 27 -6.54 -1.00 -22.93
C SER A 27 -7.17 -2.31 -22.45
N ILE A 28 -7.08 -3.33 -23.29
CA ILE A 28 -7.57 -4.67 -23.00
C ILE A 28 -6.37 -5.55 -22.66
N ILE A 29 -6.53 -6.37 -21.62
CA ILE A 29 -5.52 -7.35 -21.21
C ILE A 29 -6.00 -8.71 -21.72
N ASP A 30 -5.40 -9.20 -22.80
CA ASP A 30 -5.77 -10.46 -23.44
C ASP A 30 -5.10 -11.67 -22.76
N ASN A 31 -3.83 -11.54 -22.39
CA ASN A 31 -3.11 -12.61 -21.71
C ASN A 31 -3.26 -12.53 -20.19
N LYS A 32 -4.31 -13.16 -19.66
CA LYS A 32 -4.50 -13.30 -18.22
C LYS A 32 -3.76 -14.55 -17.73
N LEU A 33 -2.72 -14.34 -16.92
CA LEU A 33 -2.01 -15.41 -16.22
C LEU A 33 -2.97 -16.18 -15.30
N LYS A 34 -3.40 -17.37 -15.72
CA LYS A 34 -4.24 -18.26 -14.91
C LYS A 34 -3.45 -18.74 -13.68
N GLY A 35 -4.07 -18.71 -12.50
CA GLY A 35 -3.47 -19.17 -11.24
C GLY A 35 -2.71 -18.11 -10.43
N SER A 36 -2.56 -16.89 -10.95
CA SER A 36 -1.99 -15.79 -10.16
C SER A 36 -3.03 -15.19 -9.20
N LYS A 37 -2.65 -14.93 -7.94
CA LYS A 37 -3.43 -14.12 -6.99
C LYS A 37 -3.37 -12.63 -7.34
N VAL A 38 -3.72 -12.30 -8.58
CA VAL A 38 -3.67 -10.94 -9.13
C VAL A 38 -4.98 -10.68 -9.87
N GLU A 39 -5.67 -9.61 -9.49
CA GLU A 39 -6.89 -9.17 -10.17
C GLU A 39 -6.51 -8.40 -11.44
N PHE A 40 -7.13 -8.73 -12.57
CA PHE A 40 -6.91 -8.02 -13.83
C PHE A 40 -8.08 -7.07 -14.10
N VAL A 41 -7.80 -5.77 -14.07
CA VAL A 41 -8.75 -4.72 -14.35
C VAL A 41 -8.39 -4.07 -15.69
N ASP A 42 -9.25 -4.23 -16.68
CA ASP A 42 -9.13 -3.71 -18.03
C ASP A 42 -10.25 -2.71 -18.35
N LYS A 43 -10.25 -2.15 -19.56
CA LYS A 43 -11.30 -1.22 -20.02
C LYS A 43 -12.73 -1.74 -19.83
N ARG A 44 -12.96 -3.05 -19.87
CA ARG A 44 -14.31 -3.66 -19.81
C ARG A 44 -14.85 -3.68 -18.39
N ASN A 45 -14.01 -4.01 -17.42
CA ASN A 45 -14.42 -4.18 -16.02
C ASN A 45 -14.05 -3.00 -15.12
N PHE A 46 -13.27 -2.02 -15.61
CA PHE A 46 -12.81 -0.86 -14.86
C PHE A 46 -13.96 -0.08 -14.19
N LYS A 47 -15.06 0.17 -14.92
CA LYS A 47 -16.20 0.93 -14.38
C LYS A 47 -16.80 0.24 -13.15
N LEU A 48 -17.06 -1.06 -13.24
CA LEU A 48 -17.61 -1.85 -12.15
C LEU A 48 -16.64 -1.96 -10.97
N TRP A 49 -15.35 -2.16 -11.26
CA TRP A 49 -14.31 -2.21 -10.23
C TRP A 49 -14.20 -0.88 -9.47
N LYS A 50 -14.21 0.25 -10.18
CA LYS A 50 -14.18 1.59 -9.59
C LYS A 50 -15.41 1.86 -8.74
N GLU A 51 -16.60 1.49 -9.21
CA GLU A 51 -17.83 1.63 -8.41
C GLU A 51 -17.78 0.83 -7.11
N LYS A 52 -17.21 -0.39 -7.11
CA LYS A 52 -17.03 -1.18 -5.89
C LYS A 52 -16.12 -0.48 -4.86
N LEU A 53 -15.09 0.22 -5.31
CA LEU A 53 -14.20 0.98 -4.43
C LEU A 53 -14.89 2.21 -3.85
N ILE A 54 -15.69 2.93 -4.65
CA ILE A 54 -16.39 4.14 -4.22
C ILE A 54 -17.55 3.81 -3.27
N LYS A 55 -18.27 2.71 -3.52
CA LYS A 55 -19.39 2.26 -2.67
C LYS A 55 -18.96 1.68 -1.32
N HIS A 56 -17.66 1.69 -1.01
CA HIS A 56 -17.17 1.15 0.25
C HIS A 56 -17.68 2.01 1.43
N PRO A 57 -18.46 1.44 2.35
CA PRO A 57 -19.29 2.21 3.28
C PRO A 57 -18.51 2.89 4.41
N SER A 58 -17.23 2.54 4.61
CA SER A 58 -16.40 3.20 5.61
C SER A 58 -15.55 4.29 4.95
N PRO A 59 -15.53 5.52 5.51
CA PRO A 59 -14.42 6.43 5.25
C PRO A 59 -13.14 5.68 5.67
N LEU A 60 -12.07 5.85 4.90
CA LEU A 60 -10.81 5.09 4.96
C LEU A 60 -10.43 4.64 6.39
N LYS A 61 -10.10 3.35 6.56
CA LYS A 61 -9.77 2.78 7.87
C LYS A 61 -8.47 3.37 8.41
N LYS A 62 -8.38 3.64 9.72
CA LYS A 62 -7.15 4.15 10.40
C LYS A 62 -5.89 3.35 10.04
N SER A 63 -6.01 2.03 9.90
CA SER A 63 -4.92 1.16 9.49
C SER A 63 -4.37 1.49 8.10
N GLN A 64 -5.23 1.88 7.15
CA GLN A 64 -4.82 2.26 5.80
C GLN A 64 -3.94 3.51 5.82
N PHE A 65 -4.28 4.50 6.66
CA PHE A 65 -3.45 5.69 6.85
C PHE A 65 -2.09 5.33 7.45
N GLN A 66 -2.06 4.52 8.52
CA GLN A 66 -0.81 4.09 9.14
C GLN A 66 0.10 3.33 8.18
N ILE A 67 -0.47 2.45 7.34
CA ILE A 67 0.27 1.73 6.31
C ILE A 67 0.85 2.70 5.29
N THR A 68 0.04 3.66 4.83
CA THR A 68 0.44 4.62 3.80
C THR A 68 1.56 5.52 4.32
N SER A 69 1.44 6.04 5.54
CA SER A 69 2.48 6.83 6.19
C SER A 69 3.77 6.03 6.35
N THR A 70 3.69 4.77 6.80
CA THR A 70 4.87 3.91 6.96
C THR A 70 5.57 3.66 5.62
N LEU A 71 4.80 3.33 4.58
CA LEU A 71 5.36 3.06 3.26
C LEU A 71 5.97 4.32 2.65
N LEU A 72 5.32 5.48 2.84
CA LEU A 72 5.83 6.76 2.38
C LEU A 72 7.13 7.13 3.09
N SER A 73 7.20 7.03 4.42
CA SER A 73 8.43 7.30 5.19
C SER A 73 9.57 6.37 4.81
N TYR A 74 9.28 5.11 4.44
CA TYR A 74 10.29 4.17 3.96
C TYR A 74 10.84 4.54 2.58
N CYS A 75 9.98 5.01 1.67
CA CYS A 75 10.37 5.43 0.32
C CYS A 75 10.97 6.84 0.29
N GLN A 76 10.71 7.66 1.31
CA GLN A 76 11.26 9.01 1.43
C GLN A 76 12.76 8.90 1.70
N THR A 77 13.56 9.09 0.64
CA THR A 77 14.99 9.30 0.80
C THR A 77 15.16 10.67 1.45
N LYS A 78 15.51 10.69 2.74
CA LYS A 78 16.01 11.93 3.35
C LYS A 78 17.31 12.27 2.62
N VAL A 79 17.34 13.39 1.90
CA VAL A 79 18.62 14.04 1.61
C VAL A 79 19.15 14.42 2.98
N MET A 80 20.11 13.66 3.48
CA MET A 80 20.88 14.05 4.63
C MET A 80 21.72 15.23 4.15
N GLU A 81 21.30 16.45 4.45
CA GLU A 81 22.29 17.50 4.65
C GLU A 81 23.10 17.03 5.86
N ASP A 82 24.41 16.87 5.70
CA ASP A 82 25.31 16.47 6.77
C ASP A 82 25.10 17.40 7.98
N GLY A 83 24.39 16.91 9.00
CA GLY A 83 24.05 17.70 10.17
C GLY A 83 22.98 17.07 11.05
N GLU A 84 23.43 16.50 12.17
CA GLU A 84 22.69 16.22 13.40
C GLU A 84 21.93 14.88 13.49
N GLU A 85 22.57 13.97 14.22
CA GLU A 85 21.93 12.83 14.90
C GLU A 85 20.81 13.35 15.81
N VAL A 86 19.58 12.90 15.57
CA VAL A 86 18.47 13.13 16.50
C VAL A 86 18.30 11.84 17.30
N GLU A 87 18.87 11.81 18.50
CA GLU A 87 18.62 10.78 19.50
C GLU A 87 17.13 10.80 19.86
N GLU A 88 16.42 9.69 19.62
CA GLU A 88 15.10 9.45 20.20
C GLU A 88 15.28 9.23 21.71
N ILE A 89 15.10 10.30 22.50
CA ILE A 89 14.95 10.21 23.94
C ILE A 89 13.66 9.44 24.24
N THR A 90 13.80 8.17 24.61
CA THR A 90 12.72 7.41 25.23
C THR A 90 12.56 7.91 26.67
N GLU A 91 11.68 8.88 26.88
CA GLU A 91 11.19 9.20 28.23
C GLU A 91 10.44 7.98 28.77
N THR A 92 11.15 7.23 29.61
CA THR A 92 10.57 6.29 30.56
C THR A 92 10.32 7.09 31.82
N GLU A 93 9.08 7.49 32.09
CA GLU A 93 8.70 7.88 33.45
C GLU A 93 7.57 6.99 33.97
N LYS A 94 7.65 6.82 35.28
CA LYS A 94 7.29 5.67 36.10
C LYS A 94 6.18 6.08 37.06
#